data_AF-A0A2I0CNA3-F1
#
_entry.id   AF-A0A2I0CNA3-F1
#
_cell.length_a   1.000
_cell.length_b   1.000
_cell.length_c   1.000
_cell.angle_alpha   90.00
_cell.angle_beta   90.00
_cell.angle_gamma   90.00
#
_symmetry.space_group_name_H-M   'P 1'
#
loop_
_entity.id
_entity.type
_entity.pdbx_description
1 polymer ?
#
loop_
_entity_poly.entity_id
_entity_poly.type
_entity_poly.pdbx_seq_one_letter_code
_entity_poly.pdbx_strand_id
1 'polypeptide(L)'
;MKVVWMVLMASLLLGCAKQDANVDLVKQFWQAMAAGDSEALKPLLSDPRQAEFLANISLAIESYEVLDATQDGVNVKFVRHCYPEVIVPTIVVQKDGVPKVNFMATLQAQMKQMAGVEPTQQYCYEFKDQPMQGVINGQPWQARHVHRQVVDFGNRTEEKIAIYADACPQDNCFMVATPSILISKLDFSGAGGNLDNKKNVTLYTPPGNNVMVTQGSYRLSKSAEGKTRLEISFNHDAENAMNGYIEYE
;
A
#
# COMPACT_ATOMS: atom_id res chain seq x y z
N MET A 1 -41.33 51.51 21.71
CA MET A 1 -41.59 50.22 21.00
C MET A 1 -40.99 50.18 19.58
N LYS A 2 -39.70 50.51 19.40
CA LYS A 2 -39.03 50.40 18.07
C LYS A 2 -37.67 49.68 18.11
N VAL A 3 -37.16 49.36 19.31
CA VAL A 3 -35.82 48.79 19.51
C VAL A 3 -35.88 47.25 19.66
N VAL A 4 -37.04 46.68 20.00
CA VAL A 4 -37.19 45.23 20.24
C VAL A 4 -37.28 44.42 18.94
N TRP A 5 -37.63 45.05 17.81
CA TRP A 5 -37.73 44.37 16.51
C TRP A 5 -36.40 44.21 15.77
N MET A 6 -35.36 44.98 16.14
CA MET A 6 -34.05 44.88 15.48
C MET A 6 -33.15 43.77 16.04
N VAL A 7 -33.44 43.26 17.25
CA VAL A 7 -32.64 42.20 17.87
C VAL A 7 -33.03 40.80 17.38
N LEU A 8 -34.28 40.60 16.89
CA LEU A 8 -34.74 39.31 16.36
C LEU A 8 -34.29 39.01 14.91
N MET A 9 -33.86 40.01 14.14
CA MET A 9 -33.30 39.78 12.80
C MET A 9 -31.80 39.45 12.79
N ALA A 10 -31.06 39.80 13.85
CA ALA A 10 -29.63 39.52 13.95
C ALA A 10 -29.33 38.05 14.36
N SER A 11 -30.29 37.37 14.98
CA SER A 11 -30.15 35.95 15.40
C SER A 11 -30.52 34.94 14.31
N LEU A 12 -31.01 35.38 13.15
CA LEU A 12 -31.33 34.52 11.99
C LEU A 12 -30.17 34.35 11.00
N LEU A 13 -29.04 35.03 11.20
CA LEU A 13 -27.85 34.95 10.34
C LEU A 13 -26.70 34.12 10.93
N LEU A 14 -26.89 33.54 12.12
CA LEU A 14 -26.10 32.38 12.57
C LEU A 14 -26.68 31.12 11.92
N GLY A 15 -26.73 31.10 10.60
CA GLY A 15 -26.77 29.85 9.86
C GLY A 15 -25.44 29.16 10.13
N CYS A 16 -25.38 28.36 11.20
CA CYS A 16 -24.36 27.34 11.34
C CYS A 16 -24.36 26.60 10.00
N ALA A 17 -23.30 26.77 9.21
CA ALA A 17 -23.06 25.96 8.03
C ALA A 17 -23.04 24.52 8.54
N LYS A 18 -24.19 23.85 8.46
CA LYS A 18 -24.36 22.51 8.99
C LYS A 18 -23.53 21.65 8.05
N GLN A 19 -22.35 21.27 8.53
CA GLN A 19 -21.45 20.39 7.80
C GLN A 19 -22.27 19.19 7.32
N ASP A 20 -22.13 18.85 6.04
CA ASP A 20 -22.93 17.81 5.41
C ASP A 20 -22.74 16.50 6.19
N ALA A 21 -23.84 15.91 6.65
CA ALA A 21 -23.82 14.71 7.49
C ALA A 21 -23.10 13.53 6.82
N ASN A 22 -23.11 13.46 5.49
CA ASN A 22 -22.38 12.45 4.73
C ASN A 22 -20.87 12.74 4.75
N VAL A 23 -20.47 14.01 4.65
CA VAL A 23 -19.06 14.42 4.75
C VAL A 23 -18.50 14.07 6.13
N ASP A 24 -19.27 14.32 7.19
CA ASP A 24 -18.88 13.94 8.56
C ASP A 24 -18.78 12.43 8.77
N LEU A 25 -19.73 11.68 8.23
CA LEU A 25 -19.69 10.22 8.23
C LEU A 25 -18.43 9.69 7.54
N VAL A 26 -18.11 10.22 6.35
CA VAL A 26 -16.96 9.78 5.56
C VAL A 26 -15.64 10.18 6.23
N LYS A 27 -15.57 11.36 6.87
CA LYS A 27 -14.43 11.75 7.71
C LYS A 27 -14.19 10.75 8.84
N GLN A 28 -15.23 10.42 9.61
CA GLN A 28 -15.12 9.45 10.70
C GLN A 28 -14.70 8.07 10.20
N PHE A 29 -15.23 7.64 9.05
CA PHE A 29 -14.88 6.36 8.44
C PHE A 29 -13.38 6.29 8.10
N TRP A 30 -12.85 7.28 7.39
CA TRP A 30 -11.43 7.28 7.02
C TRP A 30 -10.49 7.49 8.21
N GLN A 31 -10.92 8.21 9.25
CA GLN A 31 -10.19 8.31 10.51
C GLN A 31 -10.12 6.97 11.25
N ALA A 32 -11.25 6.25 11.36
CA ALA A 32 -11.30 4.93 11.98
C ALA A 32 -10.50 3.89 11.18
N MET A 33 -10.55 3.94 9.84
CA MET A 33 -9.69 3.14 8.96
C MET A 33 -8.21 3.39 9.23
N ALA A 34 -7.78 4.65 9.27
CA ALA A 34 -6.39 5.01 9.49
C ALA A 34 -5.89 4.64 10.90
N ALA A 35 -6.79 4.61 11.89
CA ALA A 35 -6.47 4.22 13.27
C ALA A 35 -6.54 2.69 13.50
N GLY A 36 -7.03 1.90 12.54
CA GLY A 36 -7.29 0.47 12.76
C GLY A 36 -8.37 0.21 13.82
N ASP A 37 -9.33 1.14 13.99
CA ASP A 37 -10.34 1.07 15.05
C ASP A 37 -11.61 0.35 14.57
N SER A 38 -11.65 -0.97 14.80
CA SER A 38 -12.78 -1.80 14.39
C SER A 38 -14.09 -1.43 15.10
N GLU A 39 -14.04 -0.99 16.36
CA GLU A 39 -15.25 -0.61 17.11
C GLU A 39 -15.84 0.71 16.59
N ALA A 40 -14.99 1.67 16.24
CA ALA A 40 -15.41 2.90 15.57
C ALA A 40 -15.95 2.64 14.15
N LEU A 41 -15.45 1.63 13.44
CA LEU A 41 -15.91 1.29 12.09
C LEU A 41 -17.30 0.63 12.06
N LYS A 42 -17.61 -0.26 13.01
CA LYS A 42 -18.89 -1.01 13.07
C LYS A 42 -20.14 -0.13 12.86
N PRO A 43 -20.33 0.99 13.57
CA PRO A 43 -21.51 1.82 13.41
C PRO A 43 -21.51 2.63 12.11
N LEU A 44 -20.39 2.80 11.41
CA LEU A 44 -20.31 3.62 10.20
C LEU A 44 -20.64 2.83 8.92
N LEU A 45 -20.47 1.50 8.97
CA LEU A 45 -20.59 0.61 7.83
C LEU A 45 -22.03 0.12 7.58
N SER A 46 -22.37 -0.12 6.32
CA SER A 46 -23.62 -0.77 5.95
C SER A 46 -23.63 -2.26 6.32
N ASP A 47 -22.46 -2.90 6.35
CA ASP A 47 -22.24 -4.25 6.89
C ASP A 47 -21.18 -4.22 8.00
N PRO A 48 -21.59 -4.21 9.29
CA PRO A 48 -20.67 -4.11 10.42
C PRO A 48 -19.66 -5.26 10.52
N ARG A 49 -19.94 -6.41 9.89
CA ARG A 49 -19.04 -7.58 9.92
C ARG A 49 -17.72 -7.32 9.19
N GLN A 50 -17.66 -6.28 8.37
CA GLN A 50 -16.45 -5.90 7.63
C GLN A 50 -15.43 -5.14 8.50
N ALA A 51 -15.84 -4.65 9.68
CA ALA A 51 -15.00 -3.76 10.50
C ALA A 51 -13.68 -4.40 10.96
N GLU A 52 -13.70 -5.67 11.38
CA GLU A 52 -12.47 -6.37 11.81
C GLU A 52 -11.49 -6.57 10.67
N PHE A 53 -11.99 -6.93 9.49
CA PHE A 53 -11.16 -7.05 8.29
C PHE A 53 -10.53 -5.69 7.95
N LEU A 54 -11.34 -4.64 7.91
CA LEU A 54 -10.93 -3.29 7.54
C LEU A 54 -9.90 -2.68 8.51
N ALA A 55 -10.06 -2.91 9.80
CA ALA A 55 -9.12 -2.46 10.83
C ALA A 55 -7.71 -3.05 10.66
N ASN A 56 -7.59 -4.19 9.97
CA ASN A 56 -6.32 -4.88 9.74
C ASN A 56 -5.76 -4.65 8.32
N ILE A 57 -6.40 -3.82 7.49
CA ILE A 57 -5.90 -3.49 6.15
C ILE A 57 -4.94 -2.31 6.25
N SER A 58 -3.72 -2.49 5.74
CA SER A 58 -2.83 -1.37 5.42
C SER A 58 -3.15 -0.86 4.02
N LEU A 59 -3.37 0.45 3.90
CA LEU A 59 -3.57 1.11 2.61
C LEU A 59 -2.28 1.82 2.20
N ALA A 60 -1.92 1.67 0.93
CA ALA A 60 -0.80 2.36 0.28
C ALA A 60 -1.12 3.85 0.03
N ILE A 61 -1.43 4.61 1.09
CA ILE A 61 -1.88 6.00 1.03
C ILE A 61 -0.99 6.82 1.95
N GLU A 62 -0.41 7.90 1.43
CA GLU A 62 0.35 8.86 2.25
C GLU A 62 -0.58 9.80 3.01
N SER A 63 -1.61 10.28 2.31
CA SER A 63 -2.63 11.16 2.89
C SER A 63 -3.93 11.10 2.09
N TYR A 64 -5.01 11.54 2.73
CA TYR A 64 -6.31 11.69 2.10
C TYR A 64 -6.96 13.02 2.49
N GLU A 65 -7.81 13.54 1.61
CA GLU A 65 -8.62 14.72 1.86
C GLU A 65 -10.08 14.39 1.52
N VAL A 66 -10.99 14.55 2.50
CA VAL A 66 -12.42 14.40 2.28
C VAL A 66 -12.97 15.71 1.69
N LEU A 67 -13.53 15.62 0.50
CA LEU A 67 -14.07 16.75 -0.28
C LEU A 67 -15.59 16.87 -0.06
N ASP A 68 -16.27 17.47 -1.02
CA ASP A 68 -17.71 17.68 -1.00
C ASP A 68 -18.52 16.41 -1.29
N ALA A 69 -19.78 16.45 -0.84
CA ALA A 69 -20.77 15.43 -1.15
C ALA A 69 -21.08 15.39 -2.65
N THR A 70 -21.36 14.19 -3.13
CA THR A 70 -21.80 13.90 -4.49
C THR A 70 -23.13 13.15 -4.46
N GLN A 71 -23.71 12.87 -5.63
CA GLN A 71 -24.95 12.10 -5.71
C GLN A 71 -24.83 10.70 -5.09
N ASP A 72 -23.65 10.07 -5.21
CA ASP A 72 -23.42 8.67 -4.81
C ASP A 72 -22.72 8.55 -3.43
N GLY A 73 -22.35 9.67 -2.80
CA GLY A 73 -21.63 9.67 -1.54
C GLY A 73 -20.78 10.92 -1.33
N VAL A 74 -19.48 10.75 -1.07
CA VAL A 74 -18.55 11.87 -0.84
C VAL A 74 -17.23 11.60 -1.55
N ASN A 75 -16.72 12.58 -2.30
CA ASN A 75 -15.43 12.44 -2.96
C ASN A 75 -14.28 12.49 -1.94
N VAL A 76 -13.30 11.63 -2.13
CA VAL A 76 -12.07 11.62 -1.33
C VAL A 76 -10.88 11.64 -2.28
N LYS A 77 -9.99 12.60 -2.07
CA LYS A 77 -8.73 12.72 -2.80
C LYS A 77 -7.66 11.92 -2.06
N PHE A 78 -7.02 11.00 -2.76
CA PHE A 78 -5.93 10.18 -2.22
C PHE A 78 -4.60 10.62 -2.80
N VAL A 79 -3.64 10.87 -1.92
CA VAL A 79 -2.24 11.10 -2.26
C VAL A 79 -1.46 9.84 -1.94
N ARG A 80 -0.66 9.39 -2.90
CA ARG A 80 0.20 8.22 -2.79
C ARG A 80 1.58 8.60 -3.30
N HIS A 81 2.61 8.08 -2.66
CA HIS A 81 3.98 8.33 -3.07
C HIS A 81 4.15 8.00 -4.55
N CYS A 82 4.62 8.95 -5.36
CA CYS A 82 4.97 8.72 -6.77
C CYS A 82 3.80 8.30 -7.69
N TYR A 83 2.56 8.62 -7.33
CA TYR A 83 1.40 8.51 -8.22
C TYR A 83 0.67 9.86 -8.31
N PRO A 84 -0.04 10.12 -9.42
CA PRO A 84 -0.93 11.27 -9.44
C PRO A 84 -2.04 11.11 -8.39
N GLU A 85 -2.52 12.25 -7.89
CA GLU A 85 -3.66 12.30 -7.00
C GLU A 85 -4.89 11.67 -7.68
N VAL A 86 -5.65 10.87 -6.94
CA VAL A 86 -6.86 10.22 -7.46
C VAL A 86 -8.04 10.62 -6.59
N ILE A 87 -9.12 11.08 -7.22
CA ILE A 87 -10.38 11.38 -6.53
C ILE A 87 -11.33 10.21 -6.75
N VAL A 88 -11.78 9.62 -5.65
CA VAL A 88 -12.72 8.49 -5.68
C VAL A 88 -13.88 8.75 -4.72
N PRO A 89 -15.13 8.44 -5.10
CA PRO A 89 -16.25 8.52 -4.18
C PRO A 89 -16.19 7.40 -3.12
N THR A 90 -16.35 7.79 -1.85
CA THR A 90 -16.81 6.89 -0.79
C THR A 90 -18.33 6.80 -0.88
N ILE A 91 -18.85 5.61 -1.15
CA ILE A 91 -20.26 5.39 -1.44
C ILE A 91 -21.06 5.34 -0.13
N VAL A 92 -22.10 6.18 -0.05
CA VAL A 92 -22.99 6.26 1.11
C VAL A 92 -24.38 5.76 0.74
N VAL A 93 -24.92 4.85 1.54
CA VAL A 93 -26.26 4.27 1.36
C VAL A 93 -27.12 4.50 2.59
N GLN A 94 -28.43 4.58 2.41
CA GLN A 94 -29.38 4.62 3.52
C GLN A 94 -29.68 3.20 4.01
N LYS A 95 -29.52 2.97 5.31
CA LYS A 95 -29.92 1.73 5.98
C LYS A 95 -30.73 2.08 7.21
N ASP A 96 -31.99 1.67 7.23
CA ASP A 96 -32.94 1.98 8.31
C ASP A 96 -33.06 3.49 8.61
N GLY A 97 -32.97 4.33 7.56
CA GLY A 97 -33.04 5.78 7.65
C GLY A 97 -31.77 6.47 8.15
N VAL A 98 -30.67 5.72 8.31
CA VAL A 98 -29.37 6.24 8.73
C VAL A 98 -28.36 6.08 7.58
N PRO A 99 -27.58 7.13 7.23
CA PRO A 99 -26.53 7.01 6.23
C PRO A 99 -25.39 6.11 6.74
N LYS A 100 -24.92 5.22 5.87
CA LYS A 100 -23.83 4.27 6.13
C LYS A 100 -22.89 4.16 4.95
N VAL A 101 -21.62 3.91 5.20
CA VAL A 101 -20.63 3.64 4.15
C VAL A 101 -20.84 2.22 3.59
N ASN A 102 -21.03 2.12 2.28
CA ASN A 102 -20.99 0.85 1.56
C ASN A 102 -19.55 0.58 1.10
N PHE A 103 -18.82 -0.17 1.90
CA PHE A 103 -17.40 -0.44 1.64
C PHE A 103 -17.19 -1.21 0.32
N MET A 104 -18.03 -2.21 0.01
CA MET A 104 -17.85 -2.99 -1.23
C MET A 104 -18.03 -2.13 -2.48
N ALA A 105 -19.04 -1.25 -2.48
CA ALA A 105 -19.23 -0.31 -3.58
C ALA A 105 -18.10 0.72 -3.66
N THR A 106 -17.62 1.20 -2.50
CA THR A 106 -16.46 2.11 -2.41
C THR A 106 -15.21 1.45 -2.99
N LEU A 107 -14.93 0.20 -2.62
CA LEU A 107 -13.78 -0.56 -3.12
C LEU A 107 -13.87 -0.77 -4.64
N GLN A 108 -15.05 -1.10 -5.16
CA GLN A 108 -15.25 -1.23 -6.62
C GLN A 108 -15.00 0.10 -7.35
N ALA A 109 -15.49 1.21 -6.81
CA ALA A 109 -15.23 2.54 -7.36
C ALA A 109 -13.73 2.88 -7.34
N GLN A 110 -13.05 2.57 -6.23
CA GLN A 110 -11.59 2.72 -6.09
C GLN A 110 -10.84 1.89 -7.11
N MET A 111 -11.12 0.59 -7.19
CA MET A 111 -10.48 -0.30 -8.16
C MET A 111 -10.67 0.19 -9.59
N LYS A 112 -11.87 0.69 -9.94
CA LYS A 112 -12.15 1.23 -11.28
C LYS A 112 -11.36 2.50 -11.57
N GLN A 113 -11.28 3.44 -10.63
CA GLN A 113 -10.55 4.69 -10.84
C GLN A 113 -9.03 4.52 -10.79
N MET A 114 -8.55 3.57 -9.99
CA MET A 114 -7.13 3.26 -9.87
C MET A 114 -6.65 2.33 -10.99
N ALA A 115 -7.56 1.68 -11.73
CA ALA A 115 -7.23 0.87 -12.88
C ALA A 115 -6.64 1.75 -13.99
N GLY A 116 -5.35 1.61 -14.24
CA GLY A 116 -4.62 2.37 -15.27
C GLY A 116 -3.97 3.66 -14.77
N VAL A 117 -3.97 3.91 -13.46
CA VAL A 117 -3.16 5.00 -12.89
C VAL A 117 -1.71 4.54 -12.80
N GLU A 118 -0.88 5.08 -13.68
CA GLU A 118 0.54 4.79 -13.73
C GLU A 118 1.36 5.66 -12.76
N PRO A 119 2.53 5.19 -12.30
CA PRO A 119 3.46 6.01 -11.53
C PRO A 119 3.95 7.23 -12.32
N THR A 120 4.27 8.32 -11.62
CA THR A 120 4.80 9.54 -12.26
C THR A 120 6.26 9.45 -12.68
N GLN A 121 6.98 8.42 -12.21
CA GLN A 121 8.38 8.16 -12.52
C GLN A 121 8.65 6.65 -12.55
N GLN A 122 9.68 6.25 -13.30
CA GLN A 122 10.04 4.84 -13.47
C GLN A 122 10.44 4.16 -12.14
N TYR A 123 11.11 4.91 -11.25
CA TYR A 123 11.54 4.44 -9.94
C TYR A 123 11.09 5.44 -8.87
N CYS A 124 10.16 5.01 -8.02
CA CYS A 124 9.63 5.79 -6.91
C CYS A 124 10.57 5.82 -5.70
N TYR A 125 11.47 4.85 -5.58
CA TYR A 125 12.33 4.67 -4.43
C TYR A 125 13.80 4.74 -4.87
N GLU A 126 14.59 5.54 -4.14
CA GLU A 126 16.00 5.74 -4.44
C GLU A 126 16.81 4.47 -4.16
N PHE A 127 17.80 4.19 -5.00
CA PHE A 127 18.75 3.09 -4.83
C PHE A 127 20.05 3.62 -4.23
N LYS A 128 20.54 2.96 -3.19
CA LYS A 128 21.86 3.19 -2.61
C LYS A 128 22.85 2.21 -3.23
N ASP A 129 23.99 2.71 -3.67
CA ASP A 129 25.08 1.90 -4.19
C ASP A 129 25.85 1.24 -3.03
N GLN A 130 25.24 0.19 -2.48
CA GLN A 130 25.77 -0.61 -1.38
C GLN A 130 25.24 -2.05 -1.49
N PRO A 131 25.91 -3.04 -0.87
CA PRO A 131 25.34 -4.38 -0.75
C PRO A 131 23.94 -4.34 -0.12
N MET A 132 23.03 -5.16 -0.64
CA MET A 132 21.63 -5.20 -0.19
C MET A 132 21.54 -5.48 1.31
N GLN A 133 21.00 -4.50 2.05
CA GLN A 133 20.87 -4.57 3.50
C GLN A 133 19.71 -3.72 4.00
N GLY A 134 19.27 -3.97 5.22
CA GLY A 134 18.15 -3.27 5.84
C GLY A 134 17.67 -3.96 7.10
N VAL A 135 16.35 -4.01 7.26
CA VAL A 135 15.65 -4.58 8.41
C VAL A 135 14.56 -5.51 7.89
N ILE A 136 14.48 -6.72 8.44
CA ILE A 136 13.36 -7.65 8.22
C ILE A 136 12.84 -8.09 9.58
N ASN A 137 11.53 -7.92 9.83
CA ASN A 137 10.89 -8.23 11.11
C ASN A 137 11.62 -7.57 12.31
N GLY A 138 12.03 -6.32 12.15
CA GLY A 138 12.70 -5.51 13.17
C GLY A 138 14.17 -5.86 13.40
N GLN A 139 14.71 -6.88 12.72
CA GLN A 139 16.10 -7.30 12.87
C GLN A 139 16.98 -6.84 11.71
N PRO A 140 18.22 -6.37 11.97
CA PRO A 140 19.18 -6.07 10.92
C PRO A 140 19.38 -7.28 10.00
N TRP A 141 19.37 -7.02 8.69
CA TRP A 141 19.48 -8.04 7.67
C TRP A 141 20.41 -7.57 6.55
N GLN A 142 21.25 -8.47 6.04
CA GLN A 142 22.17 -8.18 4.94
C GLN A 142 22.30 -9.41 4.04
N ALA A 143 22.21 -9.21 2.73
CA ALA A 143 22.36 -10.28 1.76
C ALA A 143 23.78 -10.88 1.81
N ARG A 144 23.86 -12.21 1.91
CA ARG A 144 25.12 -12.97 1.86
C ARG A 144 25.13 -14.05 0.79
N HIS A 145 23.98 -14.65 0.52
CA HIS A 145 23.88 -15.72 -0.46
C HIS A 145 22.67 -15.50 -1.38
N VAL A 146 22.87 -15.75 -2.68
CA VAL A 146 21.84 -15.63 -3.71
C VAL A 146 21.69 -16.98 -4.38
N HIS A 147 20.51 -17.55 -4.30
CA HIS A 147 20.14 -18.75 -5.04
C HIS A 147 19.23 -18.36 -6.20
N ARG A 148 19.67 -18.66 -7.43
CA ARG A 148 18.92 -18.41 -8.65
C ARG A 148 18.45 -19.73 -9.24
N GLN A 149 17.17 -19.78 -9.59
CA GLN A 149 16.56 -20.90 -10.29
C GLN A 149 15.85 -20.39 -11.55
N VAL A 150 16.19 -20.98 -12.68
CA VAL A 150 15.52 -20.72 -13.97
C VAL A 150 14.77 -21.98 -14.37
N VAL A 151 13.47 -21.86 -14.59
CA VAL A 151 12.61 -22.98 -15.02
C VAL A 151 12.08 -22.66 -16.41
N ASP A 152 12.47 -23.49 -17.38
CA ASP A 152 11.93 -23.43 -18.74
C ASP A 152 10.71 -24.37 -18.85
N PHE A 153 9.54 -23.79 -19.12
CA PHE A 153 8.29 -24.51 -19.35
C PHE A 153 8.01 -24.73 -20.85
N GLY A 154 8.98 -24.43 -21.73
CA GLY A 154 8.89 -24.56 -23.18
C GLY A 154 8.19 -23.37 -23.87
N ASN A 155 7.11 -22.85 -23.28
CA ASN A 155 6.40 -21.66 -23.79
C ASN A 155 6.77 -20.36 -23.05
N ARG A 156 7.44 -20.48 -21.90
CA ARG A 156 7.92 -19.37 -21.08
C ARG A 156 9.04 -19.82 -20.17
N THR A 157 9.89 -18.88 -19.80
CA THR A 157 10.91 -19.06 -18.77
C THR A 157 10.48 -18.31 -17.52
N GLU A 158 10.52 -18.97 -16.37
CA GLU A 158 10.33 -18.33 -15.06
C GLU A 158 11.67 -18.27 -14.32
N GLU A 159 12.01 -17.09 -13.82
CA GLU A 159 13.18 -16.88 -12.98
C GLU A 159 12.74 -16.65 -11.53
N LYS A 160 13.37 -17.39 -10.61
CA LYS A 160 13.17 -17.27 -9.17
C LYS A 160 14.51 -16.97 -8.52
N ILE A 161 14.51 -15.98 -7.63
CA ILE A 161 15.70 -15.61 -6.84
C ILE A 161 15.32 -15.69 -5.37
N ALA A 162 16.15 -16.36 -4.59
CA ALA A 162 16.06 -16.36 -3.13
C ALA A 162 17.36 -15.77 -2.56
N ILE A 163 17.24 -14.78 -1.69
CA ILE A 163 18.36 -14.04 -1.09
C ILE A 163 18.34 -14.30 0.41
N TYR A 164 19.46 -14.78 0.94
CA TYR A 164 19.60 -15.20 2.33
C TYR A 164 20.66 -14.35 3.04
N ALA A 165 20.45 -14.09 4.34
CA ALA A 165 21.44 -13.43 5.19
C ALA A 165 22.49 -14.38 5.76
N ASP A 166 22.21 -15.67 5.81
CA ASP A 166 23.13 -16.69 6.30
C ASP A 166 23.77 -17.50 5.18
N ALA A 167 24.93 -18.08 5.49
CA ALA A 167 25.58 -19.04 4.61
C ALA A 167 24.74 -20.33 4.58
N CYS A 168 24.41 -20.80 3.39
CA CYS A 168 23.62 -22.02 3.22
C CYS A 168 24.50 -23.26 3.41
N PRO A 169 24.13 -24.21 4.29
CA PRO A 169 24.83 -25.48 4.39
C PRO A 169 24.73 -26.25 3.07
N GLN A 170 25.86 -26.64 2.49
CA GLN A 170 25.91 -27.49 1.29
C GLN A 170 25.10 -26.93 0.10
N ASP A 171 25.10 -25.61 -0.09
CA ASP A 171 24.31 -24.88 -1.10
C ASP A 171 22.79 -25.12 -1.03
N ASN A 172 22.30 -25.73 0.06
CA ASN A 172 20.88 -25.96 0.30
C ASN A 172 20.36 -25.02 1.39
N CYS A 173 19.77 -23.92 0.95
CA CYS A 173 19.20 -22.92 1.84
C CYS A 173 17.81 -23.30 2.40
N PHE A 174 17.21 -24.42 1.96
CA PHE A 174 15.85 -24.81 2.37
C PHE A 174 15.73 -25.07 3.88
N MET A 175 16.83 -25.45 4.53
CA MET A 175 16.86 -25.71 5.98
C MET A 175 17.25 -24.48 6.82
N VAL A 176 17.53 -23.34 6.18
CA VAL A 176 17.94 -22.13 6.89
C VAL A 176 16.70 -21.45 7.45
N ALA A 177 16.54 -21.51 8.78
CA ALA A 177 15.42 -20.90 9.50
C ALA A 177 15.62 -19.39 9.74
N THR A 178 16.18 -18.67 8.78
CA THR A 178 16.41 -17.22 8.88
C THR A 178 15.59 -16.45 7.86
N PRO A 179 15.32 -15.16 8.12
CA PRO A 179 14.64 -14.33 7.16
C PRO A 179 15.33 -14.32 5.79
N SER A 180 14.53 -14.39 4.73
CA SER A 180 15.00 -14.37 3.35
C SER A 180 14.07 -13.55 2.46
N ILE A 181 14.61 -13.11 1.33
CA ILE A 181 13.87 -12.39 0.30
C ILE A 181 13.61 -13.36 -0.85
N LEU A 182 12.34 -13.58 -1.18
CA LEU A 182 11.90 -14.44 -2.26
C LEU A 182 11.34 -13.60 -3.41
N ILE A 183 11.87 -13.83 -4.61
CA ILE A 183 11.54 -13.09 -5.82
C ILE A 183 11.07 -14.09 -6.86
N SER A 184 9.80 -13.99 -7.26
CA SER A 184 9.20 -14.88 -8.27
C SER A 184 8.36 -14.16 -9.31
N LYS A 185 8.22 -12.83 -9.19
CA LYS A 185 7.27 -12.03 -9.95
C LYS A 185 7.87 -10.77 -10.57
N LEU A 186 9.17 -10.52 -10.39
CA LEU A 186 9.82 -9.40 -11.06
C LEU A 186 10.01 -9.72 -12.53
N ASP A 187 9.88 -8.70 -13.36
CA ASP A 187 10.20 -8.78 -14.78
C ASP A 187 11.69 -8.52 -14.96
N PHE A 188 12.41 -9.58 -15.36
CA PHE A 188 13.85 -9.58 -15.60
C PHE A 188 14.25 -9.26 -17.04
N SER A 189 13.29 -9.02 -17.93
CA SER A 189 13.57 -8.73 -19.35
C SER A 189 13.87 -7.26 -19.64
N GLY A 190 13.52 -6.36 -18.72
CA GLY A 190 13.70 -4.91 -18.86
C GLY A 190 14.62 -4.28 -17.80
N ALA A 191 14.63 -2.94 -17.73
CA ALA A 191 15.44 -2.16 -16.79
C ALA A 191 14.89 -2.13 -15.34
N GLY A 192 13.78 -2.82 -15.08
CA GLY A 192 13.02 -2.74 -13.83
C GLY A 192 12.04 -1.58 -13.77
N GLY A 193 11.47 -1.36 -12.58
CA GLY A 193 10.46 -0.32 -12.33
C GLY A 193 9.91 -0.38 -10.90
N ASN A 194 8.69 0.07 -10.72
CA ASN A 194 8.02 0.04 -9.41
C ASN A 194 7.41 -1.31 -9.09
N LEU A 195 7.40 -1.64 -7.80
CA LEU A 195 6.69 -2.80 -7.28
C LEU A 195 5.17 -2.54 -7.30
N ASP A 196 4.40 -3.61 -7.48
CA ASP A 196 2.95 -3.62 -7.39
C ASP A 196 2.44 -5.05 -7.08
N ASN A 197 1.12 -5.26 -7.16
CA ASN A 197 0.51 -6.57 -6.91
C ASN A 197 0.93 -7.67 -7.93
N LYS A 198 1.45 -7.28 -9.09
CA LYS A 198 1.96 -8.17 -10.15
C LYS A 198 3.47 -8.34 -10.10
N LYS A 199 4.24 -7.31 -9.71
CA LYS A 199 5.70 -7.26 -9.56
C LYS A 199 6.03 -6.99 -8.11
N ASN A 200 6.24 -8.03 -7.31
CA ASN A 200 6.49 -7.90 -5.88
C ASN A 200 7.62 -8.81 -5.40
N VAL A 201 8.02 -8.53 -4.17
CA VAL A 201 9.00 -9.28 -3.41
C VAL A 201 8.31 -9.83 -2.18
N THR A 202 8.65 -11.07 -1.78
CA THR A 202 8.13 -11.66 -0.54
C THR A 202 9.25 -11.71 0.49
N LEU A 203 9.01 -11.18 1.68
CA LEU A 203 9.85 -11.42 2.86
C LEU A 203 9.34 -12.69 3.54
N TYR A 204 10.21 -13.68 3.61
CA TYR A 204 9.96 -14.94 4.32
C TYR A 204 10.61 -14.87 5.68
N THR A 205 9.85 -14.99 6.76
CA THR A 205 10.32 -14.84 8.15
C THR A 205 9.84 -16.00 9.00
N PRO A 206 10.52 -17.17 9.00
CA PRO A 206 10.09 -18.32 9.78
C PRO A 206 10.30 -18.10 11.29
N PRO A 207 9.42 -18.61 12.18
CA PRO A 207 8.15 -19.29 11.90
C PRO A 207 6.96 -18.34 11.67
N GLY A 208 7.21 -17.04 11.55
CA GLY A 208 6.21 -16.00 11.33
C GLY A 208 5.59 -15.98 9.93
N ASN A 209 4.77 -14.96 9.70
CA ASN A 209 4.04 -14.78 8.45
C ASN A 209 4.91 -14.14 7.37
N ASN A 210 4.68 -14.51 6.12
CA ASN A 210 5.31 -13.86 4.99
C ASN A 210 4.70 -12.48 4.74
N VAL A 211 5.54 -11.53 4.38
CA VAL A 211 5.11 -10.18 4.00
C VAL A 211 5.33 -9.99 2.51
N MET A 212 4.27 -9.65 1.79
CA MET A 212 4.37 -9.29 0.37
C MET A 212 4.61 -7.80 0.25
N VAL A 213 5.78 -7.43 -0.24
CA VAL A 213 6.16 -6.03 -0.48
C VAL A 213 5.73 -5.65 -1.90
N THR A 214 4.70 -4.81 -1.96
CA THR A 214 4.11 -4.29 -3.21
C THR A 214 4.37 -2.81 -3.41
N GLN A 215 5.13 -2.17 -2.51
CA GLN A 215 5.56 -0.78 -2.61
C GLN A 215 7.08 -0.74 -2.54
N GLY A 216 7.71 -0.19 -3.57
CA GLY A 216 9.15 -0.17 -3.73
C GLY A 216 9.53 0.04 -5.18
N SER A 217 10.82 -0.01 -5.45
CA SER A 217 11.37 -0.03 -6.80
C SER A 217 12.45 -1.10 -6.91
N TYR A 218 12.62 -1.61 -8.12
CA TYR A 218 13.73 -2.47 -8.46
C TYR A 218 14.36 -2.02 -9.79
N ARG A 219 15.67 -2.19 -9.91
CA ARG A 219 16.42 -1.88 -11.13
C ARG A 219 17.33 -3.03 -11.49
N LEU A 220 17.40 -3.31 -12.78
CA LEU A 220 18.29 -4.30 -13.35
C LEU A 220 19.33 -3.61 -14.21
N SER A 221 20.60 -3.95 -13.98
CA SER A 221 21.73 -3.48 -14.77
C SER A 221 22.78 -4.58 -14.92
N LYS A 222 23.82 -4.31 -15.71
CA LYS A 222 24.99 -5.18 -15.82
C LYS A 222 26.15 -4.56 -15.06
N SER A 223 26.79 -5.34 -14.21
CA SER A 223 28.03 -4.96 -13.55
C SER A 223 29.18 -4.87 -14.58
N ALA A 224 30.31 -4.28 -14.17
CA ALA A 224 31.52 -4.23 -14.98
C ALA A 224 32.06 -5.62 -15.37
N GLU A 225 31.78 -6.64 -14.56
CA GLU A 225 32.17 -8.04 -14.78
C GLU A 225 31.15 -8.83 -15.64
N GLY A 226 30.07 -8.19 -16.10
CA GLY A 226 29.03 -8.83 -16.91
C GLY A 226 27.93 -9.54 -16.10
N LYS A 227 28.07 -9.63 -14.77
CA LYS A 227 27.03 -10.14 -13.86
C LYS A 227 25.80 -9.25 -13.90
N THR A 228 24.64 -9.85 -13.68
CA THR A 228 23.39 -9.13 -13.48
C THR A 228 23.40 -8.49 -12.10
N ARG A 229 23.22 -7.16 -12.04
CA ARG A 229 23.03 -6.41 -10.80
C ARG A 229 21.54 -6.14 -10.62
N LEU A 230 20.98 -6.64 -9.52
CA LEU A 230 19.62 -6.37 -9.09
C LEU A 230 19.65 -5.45 -7.87
N GLU A 231 19.11 -4.25 -8.06
CA GLU A 231 18.90 -3.26 -7.01
C GLU A 231 17.45 -3.28 -6.57
N ILE A 232 17.21 -3.26 -5.26
CA ILE A 232 15.85 -3.19 -4.68
C ILE A 232 15.86 -2.12 -3.61
N SER A 233 14.78 -1.33 -3.57
CA SER A 233 14.53 -0.32 -2.56
C SER A 233 13.07 -0.35 -2.14
N PHE A 234 12.80 -0.55 -0.85
CA PHE A 234 11.46 -0.41 -0.29
C PHE A 234 11.52 0.04 1.17
N ASN A 235 10.44 0.70 1.59
CA ASN A 235 10.17 1.02 2.99
C ASN A 235 8.72 0.62 3.26
N HIS A 236 8.50 -0.63 3.69
CA HIS A 236 7.16 -1.16 3.88
C HIS A 236 6.59 -0.70 5.22
N ASP A 237 7.39 -0.79 6.28
CA ASP A 237 7.12 -0.31 7.63
C ASP A 237 8.45 -0.16 8.41
N ALA A 238 8.36 0.19 9.70
CA ALA A 238 9.54 0.37 10.56
C ALA A 238 10.34 -0.94 10.80
N GLU A 239 9.72 -2.10 10.60
CA GLU A 239 10.31 -3.42 10.80
C GLU A 239 10.80 -4.05 9.50
N ASN A 240 10.37 -3.53 8.34
CA ASN A 240 10.59 -4.11 7.02
C ASN A 240 10.98 -3.01 6.02
N ALA A 241 12.29 -2.81 5.87
CA ALA A 241 12.86 -1.86 4.92
C ALA A 241 14.16 -2.42 4.33
N MET A 242 14.38 -2.21 3.04
CA MET A 242 15.55 -2.76 2.34
C MET A 242 16.08 -1.78 1.31
N ASN A 243 17.41 -1.71 1.18
CA ASN A 243 18.04 -0.97 0.10
C ASN A 243 19.42 -1.52 -0.25
N GLY A 244 19.69 -1.62 -1.54
CA GLY A 244 21.01 -1.93 -2.09
C GLY A 244 20.91 -2.93 -3.22
N TYR A 245 22.06 -3.52 -3.57
CA TYR A 245 22.17 -4.45 -4.68
C TYR A 245 22.67 -5.83 -4.29
N ILE A 246 22.29 -6.81 -5.10
CA ILE A 246 22.99 -8.09 -5.23
C ILE A 246 23.50 -8.24 -6.66
N GLU A 247 24.54 -9.05 -6.84
CA GLU A 247 25.07 -9.41 -8.15
C GLU A 247 25.02 -10.93 -8.31
N TYR A 248 24.62 -11.41 -9.49
CA TYR A 248 24.47 -12.83 -9.80
C TYR A 248 24.65 -13.09 -11.30
N GLU A 249 24.89 -14.36 -11.65
CA GLU A 249 25.08 -14.83 -13.03
C GLU A 249 23.75 -15.08 -13.76
#